data_AF-A0A1D8UVN8-F1
#
_entry.id   AF-A0A1D8UVN8-F1
#
_cell.length_a   1.000
_cell.length_b   1.000
_cell.length_c   1.000
_cell.angle_alpha   90.00
_cell.angle_beta   90.00
_cell.angle_gamma   90.00
#
_symmetry.space_group_name_H-M   'P 1'
#
loop_
_entity.id
_entity.type
_entity.pdbx_description
1 polymer ?
#
loop_
_entity_poly.entity_id
_entity_poly.type
_entity_poly.pdbx_seq_one_letter_code
_entity_poly.pdbx_strand_id
1 'polypeptide(L)'
;MSVFPHEVTTAEGRRLALKEIDPGDMLDLIEAAGSAMNGASATSWLSYAQMICSVTAIDGVPVQMPASKEEVKELARRIGNDGVAVLHPFFMEDEDAERELVLSAKN
;
A
#
# COMPACT_ATOMS: atom_id res chain seq x y z
N MET A 1 -5.22 -4.96 17.99
CA MET A 1 -3.94 -4.31 17.65
C MET A 1 -3.41 -5.09 16.47
N SER A 2 -3.58 -4.58 15.24
CA SER A 2 -2.90 -5.16 14.09
C SER A 2 -1.39 -4.96 14.33
N VAL A 3 -0.64 -6.05 14.27
CA VAL A 3 0.82 -5.98 14.39
C VAL A 3 1.35 -5.64 13.01
N PHE A 4 1.25 -4.36 12.61
CA PHE A 4 1.82 -3.93 11.35
C PHE A 4 3.36 -4.06 11.44
N PRO A 5 3.99 -4.88 10.58
CA PRO A 5 5.41 -5.18 10.73
C PRO A 5 6.26 -3.96 10.35
N HIS A 6 7.40 -3.79 11.04
CA HIS A 6 8.37 -2.74 10.69
C HIS A 6 9.27 -3.13 9.51
N GLU A 7 9.40 -4.43 9.23
CA GLU A 7 10.20 -4.94 8.13
C GLU A 7 9.62 -6.27 7.63
N VAL A 8 9.70 -6.49 6.32
CA VAL A 8 9.38 -7.77 5.67
C VAL A 8 10.48 -8.16 4.70
N THR A 9 10.64 -9.47 4.49
CA THR A 9 11.61 -10.01 3.51
C THR A 9 10.84 -10.66 2.36
N THR A 10 11.21 -10.30 1.13
CA THR A 10 10.61 -10.86 -0.09
C THR A 10 11.17 -12.25 -0.40
N ALA A 11 10.55 -13.03 -1.29
CA ALA A 11 11.03 -14.38 -1.62
C ALA A 11 12.45 -14.37 -2.24
N GLU A 12 12.80 -13.29 -2.95
CA GLU A 12 14.14 -13.07 -3.51
C GLU A 12 15.16 -12.55 -2.49
N GLY A 13 14.76 -12.36 -1.21
CA GLY A 13 15.64 -11.96 -0.12
C GLY A 13 15.83 -10.45 0.03
N ARG A 14 15.02 -9.63 -0.65
CA ARG A 14 15.03 -8.17 -0.45
C ARG A 14 14.34 -7.80 0.84
N ARG A 15 14.79 -6.73 1.50
CA ARG A 15 14.19 -6.24 2.74
C ARG A 15 13.42 -4.95 2.49
N LEU A 16 12.15 -4.91 2.90
CA LEU A 16 11.32 -3.72 2.83
C LEU A 16 11.02 -3.25 4.25
N ALA A 17 11.47 -2.04 4.60
CA ALA A 17 11.08 -1.41 5.85
C ALA A 17 9.74 -0.72 5.66
N LEU A 18 8.81 -0.88 6.61
CA LEU A 18 7.43 -0.43 6.48
C LEU A 18 7.03 0.52 7.62
N LYS A 19 6.11 1.42 7.31
CA LYS A 19 5.39 2.29 8.25
C LYS A 19 3.90 2.20 7.92
N GLU A 20 3.07 2.18 8.95
CA GLU A 20 1.64 2.39 8.78
C GLU A 20 1.37 3.79 8.22
N ILE A 21 0.49 3.88 7.22
CA ILE A 21 0.11 5.14 6.61
C ILE A 21 -0.89 5.85 7.53
N ASP A 22 -0.50 7.02 8.03
CA ASP A 22 -1.35 7.80 8.91
C ASP A 22 -2.36 8.68 8.11
N PRO A 23 -3.35 9.29 8.78
CA PRO A 23 -4.33 10.12 8.06
C PRO A 23 -3.72 11.33 7.34
N GLY A 24 -2.57 11.84 7.79
CA GLY A 24 -1.86 12.92 7.11
C GLY A 24 -1.21 12.42 5.82
N ASP A 25 -0.50 11.30 5.91
CA ASP A 25 0.08 10.61 4.75
C ASP A 25 -0.99 10.28 3.69
N MET A 26 -2.22 9.92 4.11
CA MET A 26 -3.35 9.69 3.20
C MET A 26 -3.79 10.96 2.45
N LEU A 27 -3.81 12.12 3.10
CA LEU A 27 -4.14 13.39 2.44
C LEU A 27 -3.08 13.76 1.41
N ASP A 28 -1.81 13.62 1.78
CA ASP A 28 -0.67 13.83 0.87
C ASP A 28 -0.75 12.87 -0.33
N LEU A 29 -1.14 11.61 -0.09
CA LEU A 29 -1.31 10.61 -1.15
C LEU A 29 -2.47 10.93 -2.10
N ILE A 30 -3.60 11.41 -1.56
CA ILE A 30 -4.76 11.85 -2.37
C ILE A 30 -4.35 13.03 -3.26
N GLU A 31 -3.55 13.95 -2.74
CA GLU A 31 -3.00 15.07 -3.53
C GLU A 31 -2.05 14.55 -4.62
N ALA A 32 -1.11 13.67 -4.27
CA ALA A 32 -0.15 13.07 -5.20
C ALA A 32 -0.83 12.28 -6.32
N ALA A 33 -1.98 11.65 -6.06
CA ALA A 33 -2.76 10.88 -7.03
C ALA A 33 -3.20 11.73 -8.23
N GLY A 34 -3.53 13.00 -8.00
CA GLY A 34 -3.99 13.96 -9.00
C GLY A 34 -5.08 13.37 -9.91
N SER A 35 -4.81 13.31 -11.22
CA SER A 35 -5.75 12.79 -12.22
C SER A 35 -6.20 11.34 -12.01
N ALA A 36 -5.47 10.53 -11.23
CA ALA A 36 -5.90 9.17 -10.90
C ALA A 36 -7.21 9.13 -10.09
N MET A 37 -7.56 10.22 -9.39
CA MET A 37 -8.77 10.32 -8.58
C MET A 37 -10.04 10.57 -9.41
N ASN A 38 -9.93 10.86 -10.70
CA ASN A 38 -11.07 11.26 -11.53
C ASN A 38 -11.79 10.09 -12.23
N GLY A 39 -11.32 8.86 -12.06
CA GLY A 39 -11.81 7.69 -12.78
C GLY A 39 -12.55 6.68 -11.88
N ALA A 40 -13.27 5.74 -12.50
CA ALA A 40 -13.95 4.64 -11.80
C ALA A 40 -13.00 3.74 -10.98
N SER A 41 -11.69 3.80 -11.26
CA SER A 41 -10.66 3.05 -10.55
C SER A 41 -9.98 3.86 -9.43
N ALA A 42 -10.49 5.04 -9.06
CA ALA A 42 -9.88 5.90 -8.05
C ALA A 42 -9.67 5.19 -6.70
N THR A 43 -10.68 4.45 -6.23
CA THR A 43 -10.59 3.67 -4.99
C THR A 43 -9.51 2.61 -5.07
N SER A 44 -9.52 1.77 -6.11
CA SER A 44 -8.51 0.72 -6.29
C SER A 44 -7.10 1.29 -6.46
N TRP A 45 -6.98 2.45 -7.11
CA TRP A 45 -5.70 3.15 -7.23
C TRP A 45 -5.20 3.59 -5.86
N LEU A 46 -6.06 4.20 -5.04
CA LEU A 46 -5.68 4.72 -3.72
C LEU A 46 -5.32 3.59 -2.75
N SER A 47 -6.09 2.51 -2.69
CA SER A 47 -5.78 1.33 -1.86
C SER A 47 -4.44 0.72 -2.26
N TYR A 48 -4.18 0.58 -3.56
CA TYR A 48 -2.89 0.08 -4.03
C TYR A 48 -1.76 1.05 -3.70
N ALA A 49 -1.96 2.35 -3.90
CA ALA A 49 -0.96 3.37 -3.62
C ALA A 49 -0.63 3.47 -2.12
N GLN A 50 -1.62 3.29 -1.23
CA GLN A 50 -1.42 3.24 0.22
C GLN A 50 -0.46 2.11 0.60
N MET A 51 -0.70 0.90 0.07
CA MET A 51 0.18 -0.24 0.28
C MET A 51 1.61 0.06 -0.21
N ILE A 52 1.75 0.62 -1.42
CA ILE A 52 3.06 0.97 -1.98
C ILE A 52 3.80 2.02 -1.14
N CYS A 53 3.10 3.07 -0.70
CA CYS A 53 3.69 4.18 0.03
C CYS A 53 4.04 3.82 1.49
N SER A 54 3.54 2.69 2.01
CA SER A 54 3.95 2.19 3.32
C SER A 54 5.43 1.79 3.39
N VAL A 55 6.07 1.54 2.24
CA VAL A 55 7.49 1.21 2.16
C VAL A 55 8.33 2.47 2.37
N THR A 56 9.17 2.45 3.40
CA THR A 56 10.06 3.55 3.80
C THR A 56 11.52 3.31 3.49
N ALA A 57 11.93 2.05 3.28
CA ALA A 57 13.25 1.71 2.78
C ALA A 57 13.23 0.39 2.00
N ILE A 58 14.15 0.24 1.05
CA ILE A 58 14.40 -1.00 0.32
C ILE A 58 15.88 -1.36 0.48
N ASP A 59 16.15 -2.55 1.02
CA ASP A 59 17.49 -3.06 1.28
C ASP A 59 18.33 -2.11 2.17
N GLY A 60 17.66 -1.41 3.09
CA GLY A 60 18.26 -0.41 3.99
C GLY A 60 18.47 0.97 3.35
N VAL A 61 18.13 1.14 2.07
CA VAL A 61 18.17 2.44 1.38
C VAL A 61 16.82 3.13 1.55
N PRO A 62 16.75 4.30 2.22
CA PRO A 62 15.50 5.02 2.41
C PRO A 62 14.85 5.39 1.06
N VAL A 63 13.53 5.32 1.01
CA VAL A 63 12.74 5.87 -0.09
C VAL A 63 11.97 7.08 0.41
N GLN A 64 11.78 8.07 -0.46
CA GLN A 64 10.99 9.25 -0.13
C GLN A 64 9.52 8.93 -0.36
N MET A 65 8.65 9.55 0.44
CA MET A 65 7.21 9.52 0.21
C MET A 65 6.93 10.15 -1.16
N PRO A 66 6.21 9.46 -2.06
CA PRO A 66 5.89 10.01 -3.37
C PRO A 66 5.04 11.28 -3.29
N ALA A 67 5.41 12.32 -4.06
CA ALA A 67 4.66 13.57 -4.19
C ALA A 67 3.82 13.62 -5.49
N SER A 68 3.92 12.60 -6.34
CA SER A 68 3.15 12.52 -7.59
C SER A 68 2.79 11.09 -7.97
N LYS A 69 1.76 10.95 -8.80
CA LYS A 69 1.32 9.68 -9.41
C LYS A 69 2.46 8.95 -10.11
N GLU A 70 3.35 9.69 -10.79
CA GLU A 70 4.51 9.14 -11.48
C GLU A 70 5.52 8.55 -10.49
N GLU A 71 5.75 9.21 -9.37
CA GLU A 71 6.63 8.73 -8.30
C GLU A 71 6.05 7.50 -7.58
N VAL A 72 4.73 7.45 -7.36
CA VAL A 72 4.07 6.25 -6.82
C VAL A 72 4.31 5.04 -7.73
N LYS A 73 4.15 5.23 -9.05
CA LYS A 73 4.42 4.17 -10.03
C LYS A 73 5.89 3.76 -10.03
N GLU A 74 6.80 4.71 -9.89
CA GLU A 74 8.23 4.42 -9.85
C GLU A 74 8.61 3.64 -8.58
N LEU A 75 8.06 4.01 -7.43
CA LEU A 75 8.22 3.25 -6.20
C LEU A 75 7.66 1.83 -6.35
N ALA A 76 6.47 1.68 -6.94
CA ALA A 76 5.90 0.36 -7.22
C ALA A 76 6.80 -0.51 -8.12
N ARG A 77 7.43 0.08 -9.15
CA ARG A 77 8.42 -0.63 -9.99
C ARG A 77 9.66 -1.04 -9.21
N ARG A 78 10.15 -0.18 -8.32
CA ARG A 78 11.33 -0.45 -7.48
C ARG A 78 11.06 -1.55 -6.45
N ILE A 79 9.85 -1.62 -5.90
CA ILE A 79 9.39 -2.70 -5.02
C ILE A 79 9.28 -4.01 -5.81
N GLY A 80 8.69 -3.95 -7.01
CA GLY A 80 8.52 -5.10 -7.89
C GLY A 80 7.43 -6.06 -7.43
N ASN A 81 7.13 -7.05 -8.27
CA ASN A 81 6.00 -7.96 -8.03
C ASN A 81 6.14 -8.82 -6.77
N ASP A 82 7.36 -9.29 -6.47
CA ASP A 82 7.65 -10.06 -5.24
C ASP A 82 7.44 -9.21 -3.98
N GLY A 83 7.90 -7.96 -4.03
CA GLY A 83 7.65 -6.99 -2.97
C GLY A 83 6.16 -6.69 -2.77
N VAL A 84 5.40 -6.50 -3.85
CA VAL A 84 3.95 -6.29 -3.77
C VAL A 84 3.25 -7.52 -3.18
N ALA A 85 3.65 -8.73 -3.59
CA ALA A 85 3.05 -9.96 -3.11
C ALA A 85 3.22 -10.16 -1.59
N VAL A 86 4.39 -9.79 -1.03
CA VAL A 86 4.61 -9.86 0.42
C VAL A 86 3.85 -8.77 1.19
N LEU A 87 3.55 -7.62 0.56
CA LEU A 87 2.80 -6.54 1.21
C LEU A 87 1.29 -6.82 1.27
N HIS A 88 0.74 -7.48 0.26
CA HIS A 88 -0.69 -7.68 0.07
C HIS A 88 -1.46 -8.18 1.32
N PRO A 89 -0.97 -9.16 2.11
CA PRO A 89 -1.68 -9.65 3.30
C PRO A 89 -1.91 -8.58 4.36
N PHE A 90 -1.04 -7.56 4.47
CA PHE A 90 -1.15 -6.54 5.50
C PHE A 90 -2.18 -5.44 5.21
N PHE A 91 -2.70 -5.38 3.97
CA PHE A 91 -3.60 -4.32 3.51
C PHE A 91 -4.96 -4.84 3.02
N MET A 92 -5.11 -6.15 2.84
CA MET A 92 -6.32 -6.77 2.27
C MET A 92 -7.13 -7.55 3.31
N GLU A 93 -6.67 -7.65 4.56
CA GLU A 93 -7.40 -8.31 5.65
C GLU A 93 -8.76 -7.64 5.98
N ASP A 94 -8.99 -6.37 5.61
CA ASP A 94 -10.27 -5.69 5.84
C ASP A 94 -11.35 -6.01 4.78
N GLU A 95 -10.99 -6.29 3.52
CA GLU A 95 -12.01 -6.48 2.48
C GLU A 95 -12.73 -7.84 2.57
N ASP A 96 -12.03 -8.92 2.96
CA ASP A 96 -12.64 -10.25 3.09
C ASP A 96 -13.48 -10.37 4.37
N ALA A 97 -13.03 -9.77 5.48
CA ALA A 97 -13.78 -9.74 6.74
C ALA A 97 -15.09 -8.95 6.63
N GLU A 98 -15.09 -7.80 5.94
CA GLU A 98 -16.29 -7.00 5.72
C GLU A 98 -17.28 -7.69 4.77
N ARG A 99 -16.77 -8.42 3.77
CA ARG A 99 -17.59 -9.21 2.83
C ARG A 99 -18.25 -10.41 3.50
N GLU A 100 -17.56 -11.09 4.42
CA GLU A 100 -18.11 -12.20 5.21
C GLU A 100 -19.19 -11.73 6.20
N LEU A 101 -19.00 -10.57 6.84
CA LEU A 101 -20.01 -9.94 7.70
C LEU A 101 -21.29 -9.58 6.93
N VAL A 102 -21.16 -9.01 5.73
CA VAL A 102 -22.32 -8.67 4.88
C VAL A 102 -23.07 -9.91 4.38
N LEU A 103 -22.37 -11.03 4.16
CA LEU A 103 -22.98 -12.31 3.79
C LEU A 103 -23.69 -12.96 5.00
N SER A 104 -23.11 -12.89 6.19
CA SER A 104 -23.71 -13.41 7.42
C SER A 104 -24.93 -12.60 7.88
N ALA A 105 -24.99 -11.30 7.60
CA ALA A 105 -26.12 -10.44 7.98
C ALA A 105 -27.36 -10.59 7.07
N LYS A 106 -27.25 -11.35 5.97
CA LYS A 106 -28.33 -11.59 5.01
C LYS A 106 -29.03 -12.94 5.18
N ASN A 107 -28.64 -13.74 6.17
CA ASN A 107 -29.24 -15.03 6.52
C ASN A 107 -29.97 -14.98 7.87
#